data_AF-A0A0K2VJN5-F1
#
_entry.id   AF-A0A0K2VJN5-F1
#
_cell.length_a   1.000
_cell.length_b   1.000
_cell.length_c   1.000
_cell.angle_alpha   90.00
_cell.angle_beta   90.00
_cell.angle_gamma   90.00
#
_symmetry.space_group_name_H-M   'P 1'
#
loop_
_entity.id
_entity.type
_entity.pdbx_description
1 polymer ?
#
loop_
_entity_poly.entity_id
_entity_poly.type
_entity_poly.pdbx_seq_one_letter_code
_entity_poly.pdbx_strand_id
1 'polypeptide(L)'
;NYVTDRSYFFFNFVNCYESGEHIIVDMLTYDGPEVMDSMWVEKLKSSGSDFYGESSTSRLMRFVLPLNYMEQGIDLNFGQWNEATAIRSNDMINIRPKIITPEYGMESPKINPHFNFRRYGYTYVVGWIHGL
;
A
#
# COMPACT_ATOMS: atom_id res chain seq x y z
N ASN A 1 2.92 9.00 17.36
CA ASN A 1 3.67 8.47 16.21
C ASN A 1 2.93 7.29 15.60
N TYR A 2 2.84 7.20 14.27
CA TYR A 2 2.24 6.04 13.60
C TYR A 2 3.30 4.98 13.31
N VAL A 3 2.97 3.72 13.53
CA VAL A 3 3.85 2.58 13.28
C VAL A 3 3.01 1.41 12.75
N THR A 4 3.59 0.56 11.92
CA THR A 4 2.97 -0.67 11.45
C THR A 4 3.51 -1.88 12.21
N ASP A 5 2.74 -2.96 12.25
CA ASP A 5 3.14 -4.24 12.86
C ASP A 5 4.18 -5.01 12.03
N ARG A 6 4.20 -4.78 10.71
CA ARG A 6 5.22 -5.30 9.79
C ARG A 6 5.88 -4.18 9.01
N SER A 7 7.08 -4.44 8.51
CA SER A 7 7.79 -3.57 7.59
C SER A 7 7.17 -3.64 6.20
N TYR A 8 7.22 -2.52 5.48
CA TYR A 8 6.85 -2.44 4.08
C TYR A 8 7.95 -1.70 3.34
N PHE A 9 8.31 -2.20 2.18
CA PHE A 9 9.11 -1.46 1.22
C PHE A 9 8.19 -0.90 0.13
N PHE A 10 8.44 0.29 -0.39
CA PHE A 10 7.59 0.88 -1.43
C PHE A 10 8.35 1.90 -2.26
N PHE A 11 7.95 2.06 -3.52
CA PHE A 11 8.41 3.15 -4.38
C PHE A 11 7.34 4.21 -4.62
N ASN A 12 6.10 3.75 -4.76
CA ASN A 12 5.04 4.56 -5.36
C ASN A 12 3.89 4.77 -4.36
N PHE A 13 3.65 6.04 -4.02
CA PHE A 13 2.33 6.46 -3.56
C PHE A 13 1.34 6.37 -4.73
N VAL A 14 0.13 5.91 -4.46
CA VAL A 14 -0.98 5.96 -5.41
C VAL A 14 -1.72 7.27 -5.26
N ASN A 15 -2.16 7.59 -4.04
CA ASN A 15 -2.77 8.87 -3.69
C ASN A 15 -2.72 9.05 -2.16
N CYS A 16 -2.90 10.28 -1.69
CA CYS A 16 -2.98 10.61 -0.27
C CYS A 16 -4.00 11.73 -0.07
N TYR A 17 -5.04 11.53 0.73
CA TYR A 17 -6.12 12.51 0.87
C TYR A 17 -6.81 12.45 2.24
N GLU A 18 -7.47 13.54 2.63
CA GLU A 18 -8.27 13.60 3.85
C GLU A 18 -9.70 13.07 3.63
N SER A 19 -10.24 12.36 4.61
CA SER A 19 -11.62 11.88 4.63
C SER A 19 -12.20 11.98 6.03
N GLY A 20 -12.77 13.14 6.37
CA GLY A 20 -13.22 13.42 7.74
C GLY A 20 -12.02 13.59 8.66
N GLU A 21 -12.03 12.93 9.81
CA GLU A 21 -10.94 12.97 10.80
C GLU A 21 -9.85 11.91 10.51
N HIS A 22 -9.67 11.52 9.25
CA HIS A 22 -8.71 10.50 8.83
C HIS A 22 -7.91 10.95 7.61
N ILE A 23 -6.63 10.61 7.56
CA ILE A 23 -5.80 10.67 6.36
C ILE A 23 -5.75 9.27 5.74
N ILE A 24 -6.08 9.19 4.45
CA ILE A 24 -6.03 7.97 3.66
C ILE A 24 -4.76 8.00 2.82
N VAL A 25 -3.93 6.97 2.96
CA VAL A 25 -2.66 6.83 2.24
C VAL A 25 -2.67 5.51 1.48
N ASP A 26 -2.76 5.58 0.17
CA ASP A 26 -2.72 4.41 -0.70
C ASP A 26 -1.33 4.28 -1.32
N MET A 27 -0.72 3.10 -1.18
CA MET A 27 0.65 2.81 -1.63
C MET A 27 0.73 1.46 -2.34
N LEU A 28 1.63 1.36 -3.31
CA LEU A 28 2.10 0.06 -3.80
C LEU A 28 3.29 -0.40 -2.98
N THR A 29 3.09 -1.46 -2.21
CA THR A 29 4.04 -1.97 -1.20
C THR A 29 4.55 -3.35 -1.57
N TYR A 30 5.77 -3.66 -1.16
CA TYR A 30 6.40 -4.97 -1.17
C TYR A 30 6.65 -5.42 0.27
N ASP A 31 6.80 -6.73 0.47
CA ASP A 31 7.11 -7.30 1.77
C ASP A 31 8.53 -6.91 2.25
N GLY A 32 9.43 -6.55 1.33
CA GLY A 32 10.79 -6.11 1.65
C GLY A 32 11.58 -5.57 0.45
N PRO A 33 12.82 -5.11 0.68
CA PRO A 33 13.66 -4.49 -0.35
C PRO A 33 14.20 -5.48 -1.39
N GLU A 34 14.01 -6.79 -1.19
CA GLU A 34 14.50 -7.87 -2.06
C GLU A 34 13.95 -7.76 -3.49
N VAL A 35 12.87 -7.00 -3.71
CA VAL A 35 12.40 -6.65 -5.06
C VAL A 35 13.50 -5.97 -5.89
N MET A 36 14.40 -5.20 -5.29
CA MET A 36 15.51 -4.57 -6.02
C MET A 36 16.44 -5.60 -6.64
N ASP A 37 16.54 -6.79 -6.03
CA ASP A 37 17.37 -7.85 -6.55
C ASP A 37 16.81 -8.41 -7.87
N SER A 38 15.52 -8.29 -8.17
CA SER A 38 14.97 -8.69 -9.47
C SER A 38 15.19 -7.64 -10.56
N MET A 39 15.55 -6.41 -10.19
CA MET A 39 15.73 -5.30 -11.14
C MET A 39 17.14 -5.22 -11.74
N TRP A 40 18.09 -6.07 -11.32
CA TRP A 40 19.42 -6.15 -11.92
C TRP A 40 19.35 -6.51 -13.41
N VAL A 41 20.12 -5.82 -14.23
CA VAL A 41 20.10 -5.98 -15.70
C VAL A 41 20.45 -7.41 -16.11
N GLU A 42 21.39 -8.05 -15.43
CA GLU A 42 21.75 -9.46 -15.68
C GLU A 42 20.54 -10.37 -15.47
N LYS A 43 19.76 -10.13 -14.41
CA LYS A 43 18.57 -10.89 -14.09
C LYS A 43 17.45 -10.63 -15.10
N LEU A 44 17.18 -9.37 -15.45
CA LEU A 44 16.20 -9.01 -16.48
C LEU A 44 16.53 -9.63 -17.86
N LYS A 45 17.81 -9.80 -18.20
CA LYS A 45 18.25 -10.43 -19.46
C LYS A 45 18.21 -11.95 -19.44
N SER A 46 18.45 -12.58 -18.29
CA SER A 46 18.40 -14.05 -18.13
C SER A 46 17.00 -14.58 -17.83
N SER A 47 16.06 -13.67 -17.58
CA SER A 47 14.63 -13.92 -17.38
C SER A 47 13.98 -14.55 -18.62
N GLY A 48 13.68 -15.85 -18.58
CA GLY A 48 12.65 -16.43 -19.44
C GLY A 48 11.23 -16.02 -18.98
N SER A 49 10.20 -16.74 -19.43
CA SER A 49 8.80 -16.57 -18.98
C SER A 49 8.61 -16.71 -17.45
N ASP A 50 9.56 -17.35 -16.76
CA ASP A 50 9.40 -17.82 -15.39
C ASP A 50 9.96 -16.85 -14.33
N PHE A 51 10.48 -15.69 -14.74
CA PHE A 51 11.15 -14.74 -13.84
C PHE A 51 10.23 -14.08 -12.80
N TYR A 52 8.93 -14.00 -13.11
CA TYR A 52 8.00 -13.13 -12.41
C TYR A 52 7.08 -13.86 -11.43
N GLY A 53 7.08 -15.20 -11.43
CA GLY A 53 6.14 -16.01 -10.64
C GLY A 53 6.33 -15.94 -9.12
N GLU A 54 7.54 -15.68 -8.65
CA GLU A 54 7.85 -15.58 -7.21
C GLU A 54 8.31 -14.17 -6.78
N SER A 55 8.71 -13.30 -7.72
CA SER A 55 9.36 -12.02 -7.41
C SER A 55 8.42 -10.81 -7.40
N SER A 56 7.22 -10.93 -7.98
CA SER A 56 6.30 -9.81 -8.14
C SER A 56 5.30 -9.72 -6.97
N THR A 57 5.80 -9.37 -5.79
CA THR A 57 5.02 -9.31 -4.54
C THR A 57 4.34 -7.97 -4.30
N SER A 58 4.38 -7.03 -5.26
CA SER A 58 3.77 -5.71 -5.03
C SER A 58 2.27 -5.82 -4.80
N ARG A 59 1.79 -5.16 -3.75
CA ARG A 59 0.39 -5.14 -3.34
C ARG A 59 -0.07 -3.70 -3.17
N LEU A 60 -1.28 -3.41 -3.63
CA LEU A 60 -1.93 -2.14 -3.39
C LEU A 60 -2.57 -2.14 -2.00
N MET A 61 -2.08 -1.29 -1.11
CA MET A 61 -2.51 -1.21 0.28
C MET A 61 -3.00 0.18 0.66
N ARG A 62 -4.04 0.23 1.50
CA ARG A 62 -4.61 1.44 2.09
C ARG A 62 -4.28 1.52 3.57
N PHE A 63 -3.54 2.55 3.94
CA PHE A 63 -3.28 2.92 5.32
C PHE A 63 -4.24 4.05 5.70
N VAL A 64 -4.83 3.94 6.89
CA VAL A 64 -5.80 4.90 7.39
C VAL A 64 -5.30 5.43 8.73
N LEU A 65 -5.05 6.73 8.76
CA LEU A 65 -4.41 7.41 9.89
C LEU A 65 -5.44 8.34 10.56
N PRO A 66 -5.93 8.02 11.77
CA PRO A 66 -6.88 8.85 12.50
C PRO A 66 -6.21 10.10 13.07
N LEU A 67 -6.77 11.28 12.78
CA LEU A 67 -6.30 12.56 13.31
C LEU A 67 -6.66 12.76 14.79
N ASN A 68 -7.79 12.17 15.22
CA ASN A 68 -8.16 12.09 16.63
C ASN A 68 -7.71 10.74 17.21
N TYR A 69 -6.76 10.79 18.14
CA TYR A 69 -6.16 9.61 18.74
C TYR A 69 -6.19 9.64 20.27
N MET A 70 -7.20 10.28 20.89
CA MET A 70 -7.24 10.43 22.35
C MET A 70 -7.47 9.11 23.11
N GLU A 71 -8.22 8.18 22.51
CA GLU A 71 -8.57 6.90 23.13
C GLU A 71 -7.47 5.84 22.95
N GLN A 72 -7.37 4.90 23.89
CA GLN A 72 -6.38 3.82 23.88
C GLN A 72 -7.04 2.45 23.85
N GLY A 73 -6.37 1.48 23.24
CA GLY A 73 -6.79 0.08 23.24
C GLY A 73 -8.02 -0.24 22.36
N ILE A 74 -8.54 0.73 21.62
CA ILE A 74 -9.64 0.56 20.67
C ILE A 74 -9.18 0.85 19.22
N ASP A 75 -9.96 0.41 18.25
CA ASP A 75 -9.77 0.81 16.85
C ASP A 75 -10.31 2.23 16.61
N LEU A 76 -9.40 3.18 16.41
CA LEU A 76 -9.68 4.59 16.13
C LEU A 76 -10.24 4.83 14.71
N ASN A 77 -10.27 3.79 13.87
CA ASN A 77 -10.97 3.81 12.59
C ASN A 77 -12.45 3.41 12.72
N PHE A 78 -12.87 2.95 13.89
CA PHE A 78 -14.24 2.54 14.22
C PHE A 78 -14.85 1.57 13.19
N GLY A 79 -14.03 0.70 12.59
CA GLY A 79 -14.48 -0.25 11.57
C GLY A 79 -14.95 0.37 10.25
N GLN A 80 -14.83 1.69 10.04
CA GLN A 80 -15.32 2.38 8.83
C GLN A 80 -14.55 2.00 7.55
N TRP A 81 -13.34 1.47 7.72
CA TRP A 81 -12.35 1.33 6.65
C TRP A 81 -11.99 -0.10 6.31
N ASN A 82 -12.96 -1.03 6.40
CA ASN A 82 -12.89 -2.43 5.96
C ASN A 82 -11.50 -3.07 6.15
N GLU A 83 -11.23 -3.59 7.35
CA GLU A 83 -9.96 -4.22 7.78
C GLU A 83 -8.80 -3.29 8.10
N ALA A 84 -8.78 -2.04 7.60
CA ALA A 84 -7.76 -1.09 8.03
C ALA A 84 -8.04 -0.61 9.46
N THR A 85 -7.10 -0.85 10.38
CA THR A 85 -7.25 -0.51 11.81
C THR A 85 -6.15 0.44 12.27
N ALA A 86 -6.44 1.19 13.33
CA ALA A 86 -5.48 2.06 14.00
C ALA A 86 -5.70 1.98 15.52
N ILE A 87 -4.79 1.33 16.24
CA ILE A 87 -4.93 1.10 17.70
C ILE A 87 -3.80 1.83 18.42
N ARG A 88 -4.19 2.78 19.28
CA ARG A 88 -3.22 3.49 20.13
C ARG A 88 -2.80 2.63 21.33
N SER A 89 -1.49 2.53 21.52
CA SER A 89 -0.83 1.97 22.70
C SER A 89 0.23 2.97 23.16
N ASN A 90 -0.02 3.64 24.28
CA ASN A 90 0.80 4.74 24.80
C ASN A 90 0.98 5.87 23.76
N ASP A 91 2.22 6.16 23.35
CA ASP A 91 2.56 7.23 22.40
C ASP A 91 2.61 6.78 20.93
N MET A 92 2.31 5.49 20.69
CA MET A 92 2.31 4.88 19.37
C MET A 92 0.89 4.51 18.93
N ILE A 93 0.62 4.69 17.65
CA ILE A 93 -0.59 4.24 16.98
C ILE A 93 -0.18 3.14 16.02
N ASN A 94 -0.52 1.89 16.35
CA ASN A 94 -0.26 0.73 15.52
C ASN A 94 -1.33 0.69 14.42
N ILE A 95 -0.92 0.89 13.19
CA ILE A 95 -1.79 0.85 12.02
C ILE A 95 -1.62 -0.46 11.27
N ARG A 96 -2.74 -1.07 10.88
CA ARG A 96 -2.77 -2.22 9.97
C ARG A 96 -3.47 -1.76 8.69
N PRO A 97 -2.83 -1.88 7.51
CA PRO A 97 -3.46 -1.48 6.27
C PRO A 97 -4.48 -2.51 5.80
N LYS A 98 -5.37 -2.05 4.94
CA LYS A 98 -6.25 -2.89 4.12
C LYS A 98 -5.56 -3.22 2.80
N ILE A 99 -5.67 -4.45 2.33
CA ILE A 99 -5.34 -4.83 0.96
C ILE A 99 -6.49 -4.41 0.04
N ILE A 100 -6.21 -3.58 -0.98
CA ILE A 100 -7.25 -3.02 -1.86
C ILE A 100 -7.74 -4.05 -2.89
N THR A 101 -6.83 -4.89 -3.40
CA THR A 101 -7.10 -5.92 -4.41
C THR A 101 -6.30 -7.19 -4.09
N PRO A 102 -6.83 -8.39 -4.37
CA PRO A 102 -6.10 -9.65 -4.17
C PRO A 102 -4.96 -9.84 -5.17
N GLU A 103 -4.93 -9.08 -6.27
CA GLU A 103 -3.91 -9.18 -7.32
C GLU A 103 -2.53 -8.69 -6.84
N TYR A 104 -1.49 -9.11 -7.57
CA TYR A 104 -0.09 -8.78 -7.30
C TYR A 104 0.61 -8.24 -8.53
N GLY A 105 1.81 -7.71 -8.34
CA GLY A 105 2.70 -7.33 -9.43
C GLY A 105 2.26 -6.09 -10.20
N MET A 106 1.59 -5.19 -9.52
CA MET A 106 1.16 -3.89 -10.03
C MET A 106 2.25 -2.85 -9.78
N GLU A 107 2.55 -2.03 -10.77
CA GLU A 107 3.50 -0.92 -10.65
C GLU A 107 3.05 0.35 -11.34
N SER A 108 3.80 1.43 -11.09
CA SER A 108 3.63 2.73 -11.75
C SER A 108 2.17 3.22 -11.69
N PRO A 109 1.61 3.37 -10.48
CA PRO A 109 0.21 3.74 -10.31
C PRO A 109 -0.04 5.14 -10.88
N LYS A 110 -1.18 5.29 -11.53
CA LYS A 110 -1.69 6.57 -12.04
C LYS A 110 -3.15 6.71 -11.67
N ILE A 111 -3.54 7.91 -11.29
CA ILE A 111 -4.93 8.30 -11.10
C ILE A 111 -5.27 9.42 -12.06
N ASN A 112 -6.57 9.65 -12.27
CA ASN A 112 -7.01 10.85 -12.97
C ASN A 112 -6.56 12.09 -12.15
N PRO A 113 -5.78 13.02 -12.74
CA PRO A 113 -5.21 14.16 -12.01
C PRO A 113 -6.24 15.06 -11.32
N HIS A 114 -7.50 15.08 -11.77
CA HIS A 114 -8.58 15.80 -11.10
C HIS A 114 -8.87 15.29 -9.68
N PHE A 115 -8.41 14.08 -9.35
CA PHE A 115 -8.57 13.45 -8.04
C PHE A 115 -7.26 13.37 -7.25
N ASN A 116 -6.20 14.05 -7.70
CA ASN A 116 -4.99 14.17 -6.89
C ASN A 116 -5.33 14.80 -5.54
N PHE A 117 -4.92 14.14 -4.47
CA PHE A 117 -5.18 14.54 -3.09
C PHE A 117 -6.67 14.62 -2.72
N ARG A 118 -7.53 13.90 -3.45
CA ARG A 118 -8.96 13.81 -3.21
C ARG A 118 -9.42 12.36 -3.24
N ARG A 119 -10.58 12.10 -2.63
CA ARG A 119 -11.23 10.80 -2.70
C ARG A 119 -11.41 10.38 -4.17
N TYR A 120 -10.99 9.17 -4.49
CA TYR A 120 -10.98 8.64 -5.84
C TYR A 120 -11.53 7.21 -5.86
N GLY A 121 -11.96 6.74 -7.04
CA GLY A 121 -12.52 5.40 -7.22
C GLY A 121 -11.61 4.42 -7.97
N TYR A 122 -10.65 4.93 -8.76
CA TYR A 122 -9.89 4.13 -9.71
C TYR A 122 -8.42 4.54 -9.77
N THR A 123 -7.54 3.53 -9.84
CA THR A 123 -6.13 3.68 -10.19
C THR A 123 -5.82 2.77 -11.36
N TYR A 124 -4.88 3.18 -12.20
CA TYR A 124 -4.36 2.45 -13.34
C TYR A 124 -2.92 2.08 -13.06
N VAL A 125 -2.53 0.85 -13.40
CA VAL A 125 -1.22 0.29 -13.08
C VAL A 125 -0.67 -0.47 -14.28
N VAL A 126 0.64 -0.63 -14.31
CA VAL A 126 1.33 -1.55 -15.21
C VAL A 126 1.52 -2.87 -14.46
N GLY A 127 1.00 -3.97 -15.00
CA GLY A 127 1.28 -5.31 -14.48
C GLY A 127 2.67 -5.78 -14.93
N TRP A 128 3.46 -6.36 -14.03
CA TRP A 128 4.73 -7.03 -14.34
C TRP A 128 4.54 -8.34 -15.09
N ILE A 129 3.34 -8.91 -15.02
CA ILE A 129 3.01 -10.19 -15.62
C ILE A 129 2.69 -9.97 -17.10
N HIS A 130 3.59 -10.37 -18.00
CA HIS A 130 3.23 -10.69 -19.38
C HIS A 130 2.41 -11.99 -19.37
N GLY A 131 1.10 -11.87 -19.17
CA GLY A 131 0.21 -13.02 -19.09
C GLY A 131 -1.20 -12.63 -18.63
N LEU A 132 -1.82 -11.69 -19.33
CA LEU A 132 -3.28 -11.67 -19.50
C LEU A 132 -3.59 -12.18 -20.90
#